data_AF-A0AAD7SII6-F1
#
_entry.id   AF-A0AAD7SII6-F1
#
_cell.length_a   1.000
_cell.length_b   1.000
_cell.length_c   1.000
_cell.angle_alpha   90.00
_cell.angle_beta   90.00
_cell.angle_gamma   90.00
#
_symmetry.space_group_name_H-M   'P 1'
#
loop_
_entity.id
_entity.type
_entity.pdbx_description
1 polymer ?
#
loop_
_entity_poly.entity_id
_entity_poly.type
_entity_poly.pdbx_seq_one_letter_code
_entity_poly.pdbx_strand_id
1 'polypeptide(L)'
;MEKVLNDSGLQAAVDNPQNDGESFNQFRPTMWQVLRTDYPTRIDPKSLKGEMLGDTGNLATYLHRQLKRWKQETERDPEGDPLMTIIFRSSVVEAMPQPVRSRLEDVVGLDYKMHRELCDHVTHQVEKYRKDEQKLKEQEKEARRKLT
;
A
#
# COMPACT_ATOMS: atom_id res chain seq x y z
N MET A 1 29.37 14.34 2.10
CA MET A 1 28.78 15.18 3.16
C MET A 1 28.81 16.65 2.79
N GLU A 2 29.95 17.22 2.39
CA GLU A 2 30.07 18.63 1.99
C GLU A 2 29.04 19.07 0.92
N LYS A 3 28.85 18.27 -0.14
CA LYS A 3 27.80 18.51 -1.15
C LYS A 3 26.39 18.61 -0.55
N VAL A 4 26.02 17.67 0.34
CA VAL A 4 24.69 17.64 0.98
C VAL A 4 24.47 18.87 1.86
N LEU A 5 25.52 19.33 2.55
CA LEU A 5 25.47 20.52 3.40
C LEU A 5 25.33 21.80 2.57
N ASN A 6 25.98 21.87 1.41
CA ASN A 6 25.85 23.00 0.48
C ASN A 6 24.45 23.02 -0.16
N ASP A 7 23.99 21.88 -0.66
CA ASP A 7 22.69 21.74 -1.31
C ASP A 7 21.53 21.97 -0.32
N SER A 8 21.75 21.80 0.98
CA SER A 8 20.77 22.08 2.04
C SER A 8 20.85 23.49 2.63
N GLY A 9 21.76 24.35 2.13
CA GLY A 9 21.95 25.72 2.62
C GLY A 9 22.61 25.81 4.01
N LEU A 10 23.18 24.70 4.49
CA LEU A 10 23.74 24.55 5.83
C LEU A 10 25.21 25.02 5.94
N GLN A 11 25.79 25.45 4.82
CA GLN A 11 27.21 25.77 4.71
C GLN A 11 27.68 26.85 5.71
N ALA A 12 26.83 27.82 6.04
CA ALA A 12 27.14 28.87 7.01
C ALA A 12 26.90 28.45 8.48
N ALA A 13 26.25 27.30 8.70
CA ALA A 13 25.79 26.86 10.01
C ALA A 13 26.63 25.72 10.61
N VAL A 14 27.35 24.95 9.79
CA VAL A 14 28.09 23.73 10.19
C VAL A 14 29.27 24.03 11.13
N ASP A 15 29.87 25.21 11.02
CA ASP A 15 31.05 25.61 11.82
C ASP A 15 30.77 26.81 12.74
N ASN A 16 29.51 27.20 12.92
CA ASN A 16 29.15 28.35 13.74
C ASN A 16 28.67 27.88 15.13
N PRO A 17 29.46 28.08 16.21
CA PRO A 17 29.08 27.68 17.56
C PRO A 17 27.88 28.46 18.13
N GLN A 18 27.40 29.51 17.45
CA GLN A 18 26.17 30.22 17.79
C GLN A 18 24.90 29.51 17.28
N ASN A 19 25.03 28.59 16.32
CA ASN A 19 23.91 27.79 15.85
C ASN A 19 23.72 26.57 16.74
N ASP A 20 22.69 26.61 17.58
CA ASP A 20 22.28 25.51 18.44
C ASP A 20 21.45 24.44 17.69
N GLY A 21 21.04 23.39 18.41
CA GLY A 21 20.23 22.31 17.84
C GLY A 21 18.85 22.75 17.31
N GLU A 22 18.30 23.87 17.79
CA GLU A 22 17.01 24.41 17.31
C GLU A 22 17.17 25.11 15.96
N SER A 23 18.25 25.88 15.79
CA SER A 23 18.59 26.48 14.49
C SER A 23 18.91 25.43 13.42
N PHE A 24 19.56 24.32 13.79
CA PHE A 24 19.82 23.19 12.87
C PHE A 24 18.54 22.48 12.42
N ASN A 25 17.51 22.41 13.27
CA ASN A 25 16.24 21.73 12.93
C ASN A 25 15.55 22.34 11.70
N GLN A 26 15.77 23.62 11.42
CA GLN A 26 15.19 24.31 10.26
C GLN A 26 15.71 23.76 8.93
N PHE A 27 16.93 23.24 8.90
CA PHE A 27 17.56 22.70 7.70
C PHE A 27 17.36 21.19 7.53
N ARG A 28 16.86 20.49 8.56
CA ARG A 28 16.60 19.04 8.51
C ARG A 28 15.73 18.62 7.32
N PRO A 29 14.58 19.28 7.02
CA PRO A 29 13.75 18.88 5.89
C PRO A 29 14.51 18.90 4.56
N THR A 30 15.25 19.98 4.31
CA THR A 30 16.03 20.18 3.09
C THR A 30 17.18 19.18 3.00
N MET A 31 17.92 18.97 4.09
CA MET A 31 18.98 17.97 4.16
C MET A 31 18.44 16.56 3.88
N TRP A 32 17.29 16.21 4.46
CA TRP A 32 16.64 14.92 4.19
C TRP A 32 16.17 14.80 2.73
N GLN A 33 15.70 15.88 2.12
CA GLN A 33 15.30 15.88 0.72
C GLN A 33 16.49 15.67 -0.22
N VAL A 34 17.62 16.36 0.04
CA VAL A 34 18.86 16.18 -0.73
C VAL A 34 19.36 14.75 -0.61
N LEU A 35 19.39 14.20 0.62
CA LEU A 35 19.81 12.82 0.86
C LEU A 35 18.92 11.81 0.12
N ARG A 36 17.59 11.96 0.14
CA ARG A 36 16.69 11.07 -0.61
C ARG A 36 16.84 11.20 -2.13
N THR A 37 17.28 12.35 -2.62
CA THR A 37 17.52 12.58 -4.05
C THR A 37 18.82 11.93 -4.50
N ASP A 38 19.89 12.10 -3.74
CA ASP A 38 21.21 11.53 -4.03
C ASP A 38 21.25 10.01 -3.76
N TYR A 39 20.45 9.52 -2.80
CA TYR A 39 20.34 8.12 -2.42
C TYR A 39 18.89 7.64 -2.45
N PRO A 40 18.30 7.48 -3.65
CA PRO A 40 16.92 7.04 -3.77
C PRO A 40 16.76 5.62 -3.23
N THR A 41 15.72 5.41 -2.43
CA THR A 41 15.32 4.08 -1.96
C THR A 41 15.04 3.19 -3.16
N ARG A 42 15.81 2.11 -3.31
CA ARG A 42 15.56 1.11 -4.34
C ARG A 42 14.34 0.30 -3.92
N ILE A 43 13.21 0.56 -4.56
CA ILE A 43 11.99 -0.22 -4.36
C ILE A 43 12.17 -1.56 -5.06
N ASP A 44 12.09 -2.67 -4.33
CA ASP A 44 12.05 -4.01 -4.93
C ASP A 44 10.64 -4.26 -5.49
N PRO A 45 10.47 -4.51 -6.81
CA PRO A 45 9.16 -4.85 -7.35
C PRO A 45 8.51 -6.07 -6.67
N LYS A 46 9.30 -6.98 -6.09
CA LYS A 46 8.78 -8.14 -5.36
C LYS A 46 8.19 -7.74 -4.01
N SER A 47 8.71 -6.72 -3.34
CA SER A 47 8.21 -6.27 -2.04
C SER A 47 6.89 -5.51 -2.17
N LEU A 48 6.58 -4.98 -3.35
CA LEU A 48 5.30 -4.34 -3.69
C LEU A 48 4.13 -5.30 -3.87
N LYS A 49 4.40 -6.62 -4.03
CA LYS A 49 3.32 -7.60 -4.13
C LYS A 49 2.53 -7.66 -2.82
N GLY A 50 1.22 -7.48 -2.94
CA GLY A 50 0.30 -7.61 -1.82
C GLY A 50 0.39 -8.99 -1.20
N GLU A 51 0.35 -9.05 0.13
CA GLU A 51 0.22 -10.33 0.83
C GLU A 51 -1.11 -10.98 0.45
N MET A 52 -1.17 -12.29 0.23
CA MET A 52 -2.45 -12.93 -0.09
C MET A 52 -3.46 -12.75 1.04
N LEU A 53 -4.72 -12.53 0.68
CA LEU A 53 -5.81 -12.48 1.65
C LEU A 53 -6.02 -13.89 2.27
N GLY A 54 -5.80 -14.03 3.57
CA GLY A 54 -6.11 -15.28 4.28
C GLY A 54 -7.62 -15.56 4.33
N ASP A 55 -7.99 -16.84 4.34
CA ASP A 55 -9.36 -17.34 4.15
C ASP A 55 -10.41 -16.69 5.08
N THR A 56 -10.05 -16.44 6.35
CA THR A 56 -10.94 -15.91 7.39
C THR A 56 -10.56 -14.52 7.91
N GLY A 57 -9.53 -13.89 7.34
CA GLY A 57 -9.03 -12.60 7.82
C GLY A 57 -10.06 -11.48 7.69
N ASN A 58 -10.07 -10.57 8.67
CA ASN A 58 -10.80 -9.31 8.57
C ASN A 58 -10.19 -8.47 7.44
N LEU A 59 -11.01 -8.12 6.44
CA LEU A 59 -10.54 -7.42 5.25
C LEU A 59 -10.13 -5.97 5.53
N ALA A 60 -10.82 -5.26 6.43
CA ALA A 60 -10.42 -3.91 6.82
C ALA A 60 -9.02 -3.92 7.47
N THR A 61 -8.76 -4.90 8.33
CA THR A 61 -7.43 -5.10 8.94
C THR A 61 -6.38 -5.45 7.88
N TYR A 62 -6.75 -6.28 6.90
CA TYR A 62 -5.87 -6.62 5.78
C TYR A 62 -5.50 -5.37 4.95
N LEU A 63 -6.48 -4.58 4.51
CA LEU A 63 -6.26 -3.38 3.69
C LEU A 63 -5.42 -2.35 4.43
N HIS A 64 -5.68 -2.16 5.73
CA HIS A 64 -4.87 -1.30 6.58
C HIS A 64 -3.42 -1.79 6.69
N ARG A 65 -3.21 -3.12 6.82
CA ARG A 65 -1.87 -3.72 6.83
C ARG A 65 -1.14 -3.53 5.50
N GLN A 66 -1.83 -3.69 4.36
CA GLN A 66 -1.23 -3.44 3.04
C GLN A 66 -0.82 -1.98 2.89
N LEU A 67 -1.68 -1.03 3.30
CA LEU A 67 -1.34 0.40 3.25
C LEU A 67 -0.13 0.73 4.13
N LYS A 68 -0.08 0.18 5.35
CA LYS A 68 1.05 0.37 6.25
C LYS A 68 2.35 -0.19 5.65
N ARG A 69 2.30 -1.41 5.11
CA ARG A 69 3.46 -2.04 4.45
C ARG A 69 3.93 -1.23 3.25
N TRP A 70 3.00 -0.73 2.44
CA TRP A 70 3.33 0.13 1.29
C TRP A 70 4.10 1.38 1.71
N LYS A 71 3.61 2.09 2.75
CA LYS A 71 4.27 3.28 3.27
C LYS A 71 5.67 2.98 3.84
N GLN A 72 5.86 1.80 4.42
CA GLN A 72 7.16 1.36 4.92
C GLN A 72 8.16 1.06 3.80
N GLU A 73 7.69 0.42 2.72
CA GLU A 73 8.55 -0.01 1.61
C GLU A 73 8.90 1.13 0.65
N THR A 74 7.94 2.02 0.41
CA THR A 74 8.08 3.08 -0.61
C THR A 74 8.41 4.45 0.00
N GLU A 75 8.28 4.60 1.31
CA GLU A 75 8.30 5.90 2.03
C GLU A 75 7.31 6.93 1.46
N ARG A 76 6.31 6.49 0.68
CA ARG A 76 5.36 7.34 -0.02
C ARG A 76 3.93 7.00 0.35
N ASP A 77 3.10 8.03 0.38
CA ASP A 77 1.66 7.84 0.40
C ASP A 77 1.21 7.42 -1.02
N PRO A 78 0.51 6.29 -1.18
CA PRO A 78 0.02 5.89 -2.50
C PRO A 78 -0.92 6.92 -3.10
N GLU A 79 -1.67 7.70 -2.31
CA GLU A 79 -2.59 8.73 -2.84
C GLU A 79 -1.90 10.03 -3.28
N GLY A 80 -0.64 10.24 -2.90
CA GLY A 80 0.10 11.47 -3.22
C GLY A 80 0.64 11.53 -4.65
N ASP A 81 0.63 10.40 -5.36
CA ASP A 81 1.17 10.28 -6.72
C ASP A 81 0.29 9.31 -7.54
N PRO A 82 -0.23 9.73 -8.72
CA PRO A 82 -1.15 8.91 -9.51
C PRO A 82 -0.57 7.55 -9.92
N LEU A 83 0.72 7.49 -10.24
CA LEU A 83 1.38 6.23 -10.60
C LEU A 83 1.46 5.29 -9.40
N MET A 84 1.86 5.80 -8.23
CA MET A 84 1.86 5.04 -6.98
C MET A 84 0.46 4.57 -6.59
N THR A 85 -0.56 5.39 -6.83
CA THR A 85 -1.97 5.02 -6.60
C THR A 85 -2.32 3.78 -7.42
N ILE A 86 -2.02 3.80 -8.72
CA ILE A 86 -2.33 2.68 -9.63
C ILE A 86 -1.59 1.42 -9.19
N ILE A 87 -0.28 1.50 -8.94
CA ILE A 87 0.52 0.32 -8.57
C ILE A 87 0.03 -0.28 -7.24
N PHE A 88 -0.29 0.55 -6.25
CA PHE A 88 -0.86 0.09 -4.98
C PHE A 88 -2.20 -0.61 -5.16
N ARG A 89 -3.08 -0.08 -6.02
CA ARG A 89 -4.38 -0.70 -6.29
C ARG A 89 -4.25 -2.03 -7.02
N SER A 90 -3.40 -2.07 -8.04
CA SER A 90 -3.09 -3.31 -8.75
C SER A 90 -2.54 -4.36 -7.79
N SER A 91 -1.66 -3.98 -6.85
CA SER A 91 -1.11 -4.95 -5.87
C SER A 91 -2.16 -5.50 -4.91
N VAL A 92 -3.15 -4.69 -4.50
CA VAL A 92 -4.28 -5.14 -3.69
C VAL A 92 -5.19 -6.09 -4.47
N VAL A 93 -5.51 -5.76 -5.72
CA VAL A 93 -6.35 -6.60 -6.61
C VAL A 93 -5.65 -7.92 -6.95
N GLU A 94 -4.36 -7.89 -7.23
CA GLU A 94 -3.51 -9.07 -7.47
C GLU A 94 -3.37 -9.99 -6.24
N ALA A 95 -3.64 -9.48 -5.04
CA ALA A 95 -3.59 -10.28 -3.83
C ALA A 95 -4.94 -10.95 -3.49
N MET A 96 -6.01 -10.64 -4.23
CA MET A 96 -7.31 -11.24 -4.06
C MET A 96 -7.40 -12.63 -4.69
N PRO A 97 -8.27 -13.52 -4.15
CA PRO A 97 -8.63 -14.79 -4.78
C PRO A 97 -9.11 -14.57 -6.21
N GLN A 98 -8.82 -15.50 -7.13
CA GLN A 98 -9.09 -15.28 -8.55
C GLN A 98 -10.57 -14.93 -8.87
N PRO A 99 -11.57 -15.59 -8.26
CA PRO A 99 -12.98 -15.23 -8.50
C PRO A 99 -13.33 -13.79 -8.08
N VAL A 100 -12.64 -13.26 -7.07
CA VAL A 100 -12.81 -11.87 -6.60
C VAL A 100 -12.07 -10.92 -7.55
N ARG A 101 -10.84 -11.27 -7.94
CA ARG A 101 -10.02 -10.45 -8.84
C ARG A 101 -10.72 -10.18 -10.17
N SER A 102 -11.21 -11.21 -10.85
CA SER A 102 -11.92 -11.03 -12.12
C SER A 102 -13.10 -10.07 -12.00
N ARG A 103 -13.87 -10.17 -10.90
CA ARG A 103 -14.99 -9.25 -10.64
C ARG A 103 -14.57 -7.82 -10.32
N LEU A 104 -13.37 -7.62 -9.78
CA LEU A 104 -12.82 -6.29 -9.51
C LEU A 104 -12.26 -5.66 -10.79
N GLU A 105 -11.64 -6.45 -11.66
CA GLU A 105 -11.17 -6.02 -12.99
C GLU A 105 -12.33 -5.56 -13.88
N ASP A 106 -13.52 -6.16 -13.72
CA ASP A 106 -14.75 -5.74 -14.42
C ASP A 106 -15.32 -4.38 -13.92
N VAL A 107 -14.86 -3.85 -12.78
CA VAL A 107 -15.34 -2.57 -12.25
C VAL A 107 -14.71 -1.42 -13.01
N VAL A 108 -15.50 -0.79 -13.88
CA VAL A 108 -15.06 0.36 -14.68
C VAL A 108 -14.53 1.49 -13.78
N GLY A 109 -13.28 1.89 -14.05
CA GLY A 109 -12.65 3.02 -13.40
C GLY A 109 -12.26 2.80 -11.94
N LEU A 110 -12.14 1.55 -11.48
CA LEU A 110 -11.70 1.22 -10.12
C LEU A 110 -10.37 1.90 -9.74
N ASP A 111 -9.46 2.07 -10.70
CA ASP A 111 -8.17 2.72 -10.51
C ASP A 111 -8.27 4.23 -10.22
N TYR A 112 -9.37 4.87 -10.60
CA TYR A 112 -9.60 6.32 -10.43
C TYR A 112 -10.53 6.66 -9.25
N LYS A 113 -11.16 5.67 -8.62
CA LYS A 113 -12.05 5.86 -7.46
C LYS A 113 -11.30 6.39 -6.24
N MET A 114 -11.97 6.85 -5.19
CA MET A 114 -11.28 7.16 -3.93
C MET A 114 -10.86 5.87 -3.20
N HIS A 115 -9.83 5.92 -2.34
CA HIS A 115 -9.39 4.72 -1.58
C HIS A 115 -10.52 4.11 -0.76
N ARG A 116 -11.41 4.93 -0.21
CA ARG A 116 -12.61 4.44 0.49
C ARG A 116 -13.50 3.59 -0.42
N GLU A 117 -13.80 4.07 -1.62
CA GLU A 117 -14.64 3.35 -2.58
C GLU A 117 -13.99 2.06 -3.07
N LEU A 118 -12.65 2.06 -3.26
CA LEU A 118 -11.89 0.84 -3.53
C LEU A 118 -12.09 -0.17 -2.39
N CYS A 119 -11.89 0.24 -1.14
CA CYS A 119 -12.08 -0.62 0.03
C CYS A 119 -13.50 -1.19 0.09
N ASP A 120 -14.52 -0.37 -0.19
CA ASP A 120 -15.92 -0.80 -0.21
C ASP A 120 -16.17 -1.85 -1.32
N HIS A 121 -15.64 -1.64 -2.53
CA HIS A 121 -15.75 -2.60 -3.63
C HIS A 121 -15.06 -3.93 -3.32
N VAL A 122 -13.82 -3.89 -2.82
CA VAL A 122 -13.08 -5.11 -2.44
C VAL A 122 -13.84 -5.84 -1.33
N THR A 123 -14.36 -5.11 -0.33
CA THR A 123 -15.17 -5.69 0.75
C THR A 123 -16.39 -6.40 0.23
N HIS A 124 -17.17 -5.73 -0.60
CA HIS A 124 -18.36 -6.33 -1.19
C HIS A 124 -18.06 -7.61 -1.97
N GLN A 125 -17.04 -7.61 -2.82
CA GLN A 125 -16.71 -8.77 -3.65
C GLN A 125 -16.16 -9.95 -2.84
N VAL A 126 -15.31 -9.68 -1.84
CA VAL A 126 -14.77 -10.71 -0.94
C VAL A 126 -15.88 -11.34 -0.09
N GLU A 127 -16.77 -10.52 0.49
CA GLU A 127 -17.88 -11.03 1.28
C GLU A 127 -18.85 -11.87 0.45
N LYS A 128 -19.14 -11.42 -0.77
CA LYS A 128 -19.97 -12.17 -1.71
C LYS A 128 -19.32 -13.52 -2.05
N TYR A 129 -18.02 -13.53 -2.35
CA TYR A 129 -17.27 -14.75 -2.62
C TYR A 129 -17.31 -15.73 -1.43
N ARG A 130 -17.08 -15.25 -0.20
CA ARG A 130 -17.15 -16.08 1.01
C ARG A 130 -18.54 -16.69 1.22
N LYS A 131 -19.61 -15.93 0.97
CA LYS A 131 -21.00 -16.43 1.04
C LYS A 131 -21.27 -17.48 -0.02
N ASP A 132 -20.82 -17.27 -1.25
CA ASP A 132 -21.00 -18.20 -2.37
C ASP A 132 -20.24 -19.52 -2.11
N GLU A 133 -18.99 -19.45 -1.63
CA GLU A 133 -18.19 -20.60 -1.19
C GLU A 133 -18.87 -21.42 -0.11
N GLN A 134 -19.45 -20.75 0.90
CA GLN A 134 -20.11 -21.42 2.01
C GLN A 134 -21.36 -22.18 1.52
N LYS A 135 -22.18 -21.57 0.68
CA LYS A 135 -23.36 -22.21 0.09
C LYS A 135 -22.99 -23.44 -0.74
N LEU A 136 -21.92 -23.34 -1.52
CA LEU A 136 -21.46 -24.45 -2.36
C LEU A 136 -20.98 -25.64 -1.52
N LYS A 137 -20.25 -25.37 -0.42
CA LYS A 137 -19.84 -26.40 0.56
C LYS A 137 -21.02 -27.04 1.27
N GLU A 138 -22.08 -26.27 1.58
CA GLU A 138 -23.31 -26.79 2.18
C GLU A 138 -24.07 -27.71 1.21
N GLN A 139 -24.23 -27.28 -0.05
CA GLN A 139 -24.87 -28.07 -1.10
C GLN A 139 -24.12 -29.39 -1.36
N GLU A 140 -22.78 -29.35 -1.40
CA GLU A 140 -21.97 -30.55 -1.60
C GLU A 140 -22.12 -31.54 -0.42
N LYS A 141 -22.14 -31.05 0.82
CA LYS A 141 -22.39 -31.87 2.00
C LYS A 141 -23.78 -32.51 1.96
N GLU A 142 -24.80 -31.77 1.53
CA GLU A 142 -26.15 -32.27 1.41
C GLU A 142 -26.27 -33.32 0.29
N ALA A 143 -25.63 -33.10 -0.86
CA ALA A 143 -25.57 -34.07 -1.95
C ALA A 143 -24.88 -35.37 -1.51
N ARG A 144 -23.74 -35.28 -0.81
CA ARG A 144 -23.03 -36.45 -0.26
C ARG A 144 -23.90 -37.24 0.73
N ARG A 145 -24.69 -36.57 1.56
CA ARG A 145 -25.64 -37.21 2.51
C ARG A 145 -26.79 -37.93 1.81
N LYS A 146 -27.21 -37.49 0.62
CA LYS A 146 -28.28 -38.13 -0.17
C LYS A 146 -27.79 -39.33 -0.98
N LEU A 147 -26.47 -39.47 -1.15
CA LEU A 147 -25.80 -40.54 -1.90
C LEU A 147 -25.30 -41.69 -1.02
N THR A 148 -25.29 -41.52 0.32
CA THR A 148 -24.94 -42.56 1.31
C THR A 148 -26.21 -43.07 1.97
#